data_AF-A0A497DA38-F1
#
_entry.id   AF-A0A497DA38-F1
#
_cell.length_a   1.000
_cell.length_b   1.000
_cell.length_c   1.000
_cell.angle_alpha   90.00
_cell.angle_beta   90.00
_cell.angle_gamma   90.00
#
_symmetry.space_group_name_H-M   'P 1'
#
loop_
_entity.id
_entity.type
_entity.pdbx_description
1 polymer ?
#
loop_
_entity_poly.entity_id
_entity_poly.type
_entity_poly.pdbx_seq_one_letter_code
_entity_poly.pdbx_strand_id
1 'polypeptide(L)'
;MAKKLDSMDLKQIIRLHLEGLSNRQIGKTLGIGRNAVNTYMQLFRSSNMTFEAILALGDSDFKELFPGKTTIDNGRYNQLMEYFEKVNHAKNHPGFTLLYHY
;
A
#
# COMPACT_ATOMS: atom_id res chain seq x y z
N MET A 1 11.12 3.60 8.94
CA MET A 1 9.70 3.33 9.26
C MET A 1 8.84 4.08 8.26
N ALA A 2 8.01 3.40 7.47
CA ALA A 2 7.12 4.09 6.53
C ALA A 2 6.01 4.79 7.32
N LYS A 3 6.04 6.12 7.36
CA LYS A 3 4.97 6.92 7.97
C LYS A 3 3.69 6.63 7.18
N LYS A 4 2.68 6.04 7.82
CA LYS A 4 1.35 5.91 7.22
C LYS A 4 0.83 7.33 7.00
N LEU A 5 0.44 7.65 5.77
CA LEU A 5 -0.28 8.87 5.49
C LEU A 5 -1.66 8.80 6.15
N ASP A 6 -2.08 9.88 6.77
CA ASP A 6 -3.45 10.02 7.24
C ASP A 6 -4.40 10.45 6.10
N SER A 7 -5.70 10.48 6.40
CA SER A 7 -6.72 10.93 5.43
C SER A 7 -6.44 12.34 4.89
N MET A 8 -5.85 13.20 5.73
CA MET A 8 -5.58 14.59 5.39
C MET A 8 -4.45 14.69 4.36
N ASP A 9 -3.35 13.96 4.57
CA ASP A 9 -2.24 13.87 3.64
C ASP A 9 -2.69 13.31 2.29
N LEU A 10 -3.57 12.31 2.29
CA LEU A 10 -4.12 11.71 1.05
C LEU A 10 -5.01 12.69 0.28
N LYS A 11 -5.91 13.41 0.96
CA LYS A 11 -6.70 14.48 0.35
C LYS A 11 -5.79 15.60 -0.18
N GLN A 12 -4.70 15.92 0.51
CA GLN A 12 -3.76 16.94 0.08
C GLN A 12 -2.98 16.55 -1.19
N ILE A 13 -2.61 15.26 -1.36
CA ILE A 13 -2.03 14.76 -2.62
C ILE A 13 -2.97 15.05 -3.80
N ILE A 14 -4.27 14.80 -3.64
CA ILE A 14 -5.26 15.01 -4.70
C ILE A 14 -5.38 16.49 -5.03
N ARG A 15 -5.46 17.37 -4.02
CA ARG A 15 -5.53 18.82 -4.22
C ARG A 15 -4.34 19.36 -5.02
N LEU A 16 -3.12 19.00 -4.61
CA LEU A 16 -1.92 19.44 -5.32
C LEU A 16 -1.84 18.86 -6.74
N HIS A 17 -2.38 17.67 -6.98
CA HIS A 17 -2.47 17.12 -8.33
C HIS A 17 -3.44 17.92 -9.22
N LEU A 18 -4.60 18.32 -8.68
CA LEU A 18 -5.58 19.18 -9.37
C LEU A 18 -5.02 20.58 -9.65
N GLU A 19 -4.15 21.09 -8.79
CA GLU A 19 -3.40 22.34 -9.01
C GLU A 19 -2.31 22.21 -10.10
N GLY A 20 -2.11 21.02 -10.66
CA GLY A 20 -1.18 20.77 -11.77
C GLY A 20 0.25 20.47 -11.34
N LEU A 21 0.50 20.23 -10.04
CA LEU A 21 1.85 19.86 -9.58
C LEU A 21 2.19 18.42 -10.02
N SER A 22 3.45 18.23 -10.44
CA SER A 22 3.97 16.89 -10.71
C SER A 22 4.11 16.08 -9.42
N ASN A 23 3.99 14.75 -9.50
CA ASN A 23 4.15 13.85 -8.34
C ASN A 23 5.49 14.04 -7.60
N ARG A 24 6.54 14.50 -8.32
CA ARG A 24 7.84 14.84 -7.72
C ARG A 24 7.77 16.12 -6.87
N GLN A 25 7.06 17.15 -7.34
CA GLN A 25 6.82 18.37 -6.58
C GLN A 25 5.94 18.09 -5.37
N ILE A 26 4.84 17.35 -5.55
CA ILE A 26 3.95 16.93 -4.46
C ILE A 26 4.73 16.21 -3.36
N GLY A 27 5.58 15.24 -3.72
CA GLY A 27 6.42 14.54 -2.76
C GLY A 27 7.37 15.47 -1.99
N LYS A 28 7.98 16.45 -2.67
CA LYS A 28 8.81 17.46 -2.00
C LYS A 28 8.00 18.34 -1.05
N THR A 29 6.82 18.79 -1.48
CA THR A 29 5.93 19.68 -0.70
C THR A 29 5.43 19.00 0.57
N LEU A 30 5.08 17.72 0.50
CA LEU A 30 4.53 16.97 1.63
C LEU A 30 5.59 16.20 2.45
N GLY A 31 6.85 16.22 2.03
CA GLY A 31 7.90 15.40 2.65
C GLY A 31 7.72 13.90 2.45
N ILE A 32 7.06 13.50 1.36
CA ILE A 32 6.73 12.11 1.03
C ILE A 32 7.58 11.66 -0.17
N GLY A 33 8.08 10.42 -0.14
CA GLY A 33 8.81 9.86 -1.28
C GLY A 33 7.96 9.82 -2.56
N ARG A 34 8.53 10.20 -3.71
CA ARG A 34 7.79 10.24 -5.00
C ARG A 34 7.07 8.93 -5.31
N ASN A 35 7.66 7.79 -4.93
CA ASN A 35 7.11 6.47 -5.22
C ASN A 35 5.83 6.22 -4.41
N ALA A 36 5.77 6.72 -3.16
CA ALA A 36 4.56 6.65 -2.36
C ALA A 36 3.45 7.51 -2.97
N VAL A 37 3.77 8.74 -3.40
CA VAL A 37 2.81 9.60 -4.13
C VAL A 37 2.30 8.88 -5.39
N ASN A 38 3.18 8.27 -6.19
CA ASN A 38 2.78 7.49 -7.36
C ASN A 38 1.85 6.33 -6.99
N THR A 39 2.14 5.59 -5.92
CA THR A 39 1.28 4.50 -5.45
C THR A 39 -0.11 4.99 -5.07
N TYR A 40 -0.22 6.11 -4.35
CA TYR A 40 -1.52 6.67 -4.00
C TYR A 40 -2.27 7.22 -5.22
N MET A 41 -1.58 7.89 -6.15
CA MET A 41 -2.18 8.35 -7.40
C MET A 41 -2.73 7.19 -8.25
N GLN A 42 -2.05 6.05 -8.27
CA GLN A 42 -2.56 4.85 -8.93
C GLN A 42 -3.79 4.29 -8.23
N LEU A 43 -3.80 4.29 -6.89
CA LEU A 43 -4.94 3.86 -6.09
C LEU A 43 -6.18 4.73 -6.36
N PHE A 44 -6.01 6.05 -6.40
CA PHE A 44 -7.10 6.99 -6.74
C PHE A 44 -7.61 6.82 -8.17
N ARG A 45 -6.74 6.46 -9.12
CA ARG A 45 -7.17 6.17 -10.50
C ARG A 45 -7.90 4.83 -10.62
N SER A 46 -7.68 3.91 -9.66
CA SER A 46 -8.36 2.62 -9.62
C SER A 46 -9.72 2.68 -8.92
N SER A 47 -9.93 3.65 -8.02
CA SER A 47 -11.28 4.00 -7.59
C SER A 47 -12.02 4.60 -8.77
N ASN A 48 -13.16 4.03 -9.15
CA ASN A 48 -13.94 4.40 -10.33
C ASN A 48 -14.66 5.76 -10.17
N MET A 49 -13.98 6.73 -9.55
CA MET A 49 -14.46 8.03 -9.10
C MET A 49 -13.50 9.12 -9.58
N THR A 50 -14.01 10.32 -9.81
CA THR A 50 -13.15 11.47 -10.12
C THR A 50 -12.43 11.97 -8.87
N PHE A 51 -11.33 12.70 -9.06
CA PHE A 51 -10.57 13.28 -7.94
C PHE A 51 -11.40 14.25 -7.09
N GLU A 52 -12.28 15.01 -7.72
CA GLU A 52 -13.22 15.92 -7.07
C GLU A 52 -14.26 15.16 -6.25
N ALA A 53 -14.79 14.06 -6.78
CA ALA A 53 -15.71 13.20 -6.04
C ALA A 53 -15.04 12.56 -4.82
N ILE A 54 -13.78 12.14 -4.95
CA ILE A 54 -12.99 11.60 -3.84
C ILE A 54 -12.77 12.66 -2.75
N LEU A 55 -12.55 13.93 -3.13
CA LEU A 55 -12.38 15.03 -2.18
C LEU A 55 -13.69 15.42 -1.46
N ALA A 56 -14.84 15.19 -2.10
CA ALA A 56 -16.15 15.44 -1.52
C ALA A 56 -16.58 14.37 -0.50
N LEU A 57 -15.87 13.23 -0.43
CA LEU A 57 -16.17 12.17 0.53
C LEU A 57 -15.96 12.62 1.97
N GLY A 58 -16.90 12.21 2.84
CA GLY A 58 -16.75 12.29 4.28
C GLY A 58 -15.56 11.47 4.77
N ASP A 59 -15.08 11.77 5.98
CA ASP A 59 -13.92 11.08 6.54
C ASP A 59 -14.18 9.59 6.85
N SER A 60 -15.44 9.21 7.06
CA SER A 60 -15.87 7.80 7.16
C SER A 60 -15.68 7.07 5.84
N ASP A 61 -16.27 7.61 4.78
CA ASP A 61 -16.35 6.97 3.46
C ASP A 61 -14.96 6.92 2.82
N PHE A 62 -14.16 7.97 3.03
CA PHE A 62 -12.77 8.00 2.59
C PHE A 62 -11.93 6.91 3.25
N LYS A 63 -12.12 6.65 4.56
CA LYS A 63 -11.41 5.57 5.26
C LYS A 63 -11.84 4.19 4.79
N GLU A 64 -13.10 4.02 4.41
CA GLU A 64 -13.63 2.76 3.88
C GLU A 64 -13.10 2.47 2.47
N LEU A 65 -12.98 3.49 1.62
CA LEU A 65 -12.42 3.37 0.26
C LEU A 65 -10.89 3.20 0.25
N PHE A 66 -10.20 3.82 1.21
CA PHE A 66 -8.75 3.72 1.35
C PHE A 66 -8.37 3.16 2.73
N PRO A 67 -8.76 1.91 3.05
CA PRO A 67 -8.39 1.29 4.31
C PRO A 67 -6.87 1.15 4.30
N GLY A 68 -6.19 1.92 5.17
CA GLY A 68 -4.75 2.08 5.12
C GLY A 68 -4.03 0.73 5.02
N LYS A 69 -3.57 0.39 3.81
CA LYS A 69 -3.10 -0.94 3.37
C LYS A 69 -2.64 -1.83 4.53
N THR A 70 -3.49 -2.77 4.96
CA THR A 70 -3.07 -3.94 5.73
C THR A 70 -2.92 -5.18 4.85
N THR A 71 -3.54 -5.19 3.67
CA THR A 71 -3.38 -6.31 2.75
C THR A 71 -2.16 -6.06 1.87
N ILE A 72 -1.02 -6.61 2.30
CA ILE A 72 0.12 -6.86 1.41
C ILE A 72 -0.36 -7.93 0.42
N ASP A 73 -1.10 -7.53 -0.62
CA ASP A 73 -1.23 -8.36 -1.80
C ASP A 73 0.06 -8.19 -2.60
N ASN A 74 1.04 -8.99 -2.22
CA ASN A 74 2.34 -9.04 -2.86
C ASN A 74 2.55 -10.49 -3.27
N GLY A 75 2.71 -10.76 -4.56
CA GLY A 75 3.01 -12.12 -5.04
C GLY A 75 4.19 -12.75 -4.32
N ARG A 76 5.16 -11.93 -3.87
CA ARG A 76 6.30 -12.37 -3.06
C ARG A 76 5.92 -12.82 -1.64
N TYR A 77 4.88 -12.22 -1.05
CA TYR A 77 4.33 -12.63 0.24
C TYR A 77 3.57 -13.96 0.11
N ASN A 78 2.75 -14.11 -0.93
CA ASN A 78 2.04 -15.38 -1.20
C ASN A 78 3.03 -16.52 -1.46
N GLN A 79 4.05 -16.29 -2.29
CA GLN A 79 5.13 -17.27 -2.53
C GLN A 79 5.84 -17.69 -1.24
N LEU A 80 6.06 -16.75 -0.31
CA LEU A 80 6.69 -17.05 0.98
C LEU A 80 5.77 -17.89 1.87
N MET A 81 4.47 -17.58 1.91
CA MET A 81 3.51 -18.37 2.69
C MET A 81 3.35 -19.79 2.14
N GLU A 82 3.22 -19.94 0.81
CA GLU A 82 3.19 -21.26 0.17
C GLU A 82 4.47 -22.07 0.45
N TYR A 83 5.64 -21.41 0.51
CA TYR A 83 6.88 -22.06 0.90
C TYR A 83 6.84 -22.57 2.35
N PHE A 84 6.39 -21.75 3.29
CA PHE A 84 6.29 -22.18 4.69
C PHE A 84 5.30 -23.32 4.89
N GLU A 85 4.18 -23.34 4.19
CA GLU A 85 3.25 -24.47 4.21
C GLU A 85 3.92 -25.76 3.73
N LYS A 86 4.63 -25.73 2.60
CA LYS A 86 5.36 -26.89 2.07
C LYS A 86 6.41 -27.40 3.06
N VAL A 87 7.16 -26.51 3.69
CA VAL A 87 8.16 -26.86 4.71
C VAL A 87 7.51 -27.47 5.94
N ASN A 88 6.37 -26.92 6.39
CA ASN A 88 5.65 -27.44 7.55
C ASN A 88 5.06 -28.83 7.29
N HIS A 89 4.56 -29.09 6.07
CA HIS A 89 4.16 -30.44 5.66
C HIS A 89 5.33 -31.41 5.62
N ALA A 90 6.48 -31.00 5.08
CA ALA A 90 7.69 -31.82 5.01
C ALA A 90 8.28 -32.15 6.38
N LYS A 91 8.06 -31.31 7.40
CA LYS A 91 8.54 -31.52 8.78
C LYS A 91 8.05 -32.82 9.41
N ASN A 92 6.87 -33.30 9.01
CA ASN A 92 6.29 -34.54 9.53
C ASN A 92 6.87 -35.80 8.85
N HIS A 93 7.73 -35.64 7.84
CA HIS A 93 8.35 -36.77 7.15
C HIS A 93 9.55 -37.32 7.95
N PRO A 94 9.66 -38.64 8.14
CA PRO A 94 10.84 -39.25 8.77
C PRO A 94 12.14 -38.86 8.01
N GLY A 95 13.17 -38.42 8.73
CA GLY A 95 14.44 -37.99 8.14
C GLY A 95 14.47 -36.52 7.68
N PHE A 96 13.41 -35.74 7.90
CA PHE A 96 13.46 -34.29 7.68
C PHE A 96 14.49 -33.64 8.60
N THR A 97 15.40 -32.86 8.03
CA THR A 97 16.44 -32.13 8.76
C THR A 97 16.43 -30.67 8.34
N LEU A 98 16.44 -29.75 9.31
CA LEU A 98 16.58 -28.32 8.99
C LEU A 98 18.03 -28.07 8.53
N LEU A 99 18.18 -27.38 7.39
CA LEU A 99 19.47 -27.15 6.75
C LEU A 99 20.46 -26.38 7.64
N TYR A 100 19.97 -25.60 8.61
CA TYR A 100 20.79 -24.87 9.57
C TYR A 100 20.33 -25.18 11.00
N HIS A 101 21.17 -25.88 11.74
CA HIS A 101 21.12 -25.95 13.20
C HIS A 101 22.06 -24.85 13.74
N TYR A 102 21.51 -23.85 14.44
CA TYR A 102 22.26 -22.96 15.33
C TYR A 102 21.77 -23.19 16.75
#